data_AF-A0A3D9CUH1-F1
#
_entry.id   AF-A0A3D9CUH1-F1
#
_cell.length_a   1.000
_cell.length_b   1.000
_cell.length_c   1.000
_cell.angle_alpha   90.00
_cell.angle_beta   90.00
_cell.angle_gamma   90.00
#
_symmetry.space_group_name_H-M   'P 1'
#
loop_
_entity.id
_entity.type
_entity.pdbx_description
1 polymer ?
#
loop_
_entity_poly.entity_id
_entity_poly.type
_entity_poly.pdbx_seq_one_letter_code
_entity_poly.pdbx_strand_id
1 'polypeptide(L)'
;MKKFTLLAGFLLALFTNETDAQVQVLGKNEFGRIFEVTYSTAEQNTIYATTITNHIVVSKNNGFSWEVFYSVPTEIGNITKLNISKNGSFLTFSTLKNGIGEVHIFDIATKTITRTFSMPNYSEGAYVSAYNFFGDDQDNLIVSSQFPLGFGTANRVFTTNDGGQNWKEIYYSMDNNKIITSYVAFNPADKNKVYIANGNGSQGVYGGLMISDDGGNTFATKLEGSVLATLEFNPNNPNEIYAGTGISFGASPEKLHHSTDGGATWEDKNITWGSNGILNNIIDIKYNPLDNNHIIVLEEDEIVTSKDGGATWQNVEYPYDNLDSYYYGIKASFNPFKAGELFITANYKPLFSVDNGTTLTQIQTPFFSSTGRVTLFEKDNSKHLFYSVQNGFVHRNLADNSESAFDIQALNIFTNNNGPAYIPDSKKEGRVYSYKGGFLGSTLAVSDNFGADFSPIFETFTNGLTNVIPDPQVNNQVYATFNNWDQGELDKINFNNPSDIIVTNIPLPTQGAVYKILHPNNISDEFFIL
;
A
#
# COMPACT_ATOMS: atom_id res chain seq x y z
N MET A 1 2.78 -61.29 14.30
CA MET A 1 3.10 -60.41 13.15
C MET A 1 2.10 -59.28 12.94
N LYS A 2 0.77 -59.45 13.08
CA LYS A 2 -0.21 -58.36 12.88
C LYS A 2 -0.17 -57.17 13.87
N LYS A 3 0.40 -57.33 15.08
CA LYS A 3 0.51 -56.26 16.09
C LYS A 3 1.72 -55.33 15.90
N PHE A 4 2.75 -55.77 15.18
CA PHE A 4 3.96 -54.96 14.92
C PHE A 4 3.76 -54.00 13.74
N THR A 5 2.93 -54.35 12.75
CA THR A 5 2.64 -53.51 11.59
C THR A 5 1.76 -52.29 11.95
N LEU A 6 0.88 -52.44 12.94
CA LEU A 6 0.01 -51.33 13.40
C LEU A 6 0.79 -50.27 14.20
N LEU A 7 1.81 -50.69 14.96
CA LEU A 7 2.66 -49.79 15.74
C LEU A 7 3.63 -48.99 14.84
N ALA A 8 4.14 -49.61 13.77
CA ALA A 8 4.96 -48.91 12.78
C ALA A 8 4.15 -47.85 12.00
N GLY A 9 2.88 -48.12 11.66
CA GLY A 9 1.99 -47.14 11.03
C GLY A 9 1.66 -45.94 11.93
N PHE A 10 1.52 -46.16 13.24
CA PHE A 10 1.28 -45.08 14.21
C PHE A 10 2.54 -44.25 14.50
N LEU A 11 3.72 -44.86 14.45
CA LEU A 11 5.00 -44.15 14.60
C LEU A 11 5.35 -43.30 13.36
N LEU A 12 5.00 -43.73 12.14
CA LEU A 12 5.17 -42.92 10.92
C LEU A 12 4.20 -41.73 10.83
N ALA A 13 3.02 -41.82 11.45
CA ALA A 13 2.08 -40.69 11.57
C ALA A 13 2.52 -39.63 12.59
N LEU A 14 3.49 -39.95 13.47
CA LEU A 14 4.10 -39.01 14.41
C LEU A 14 5.30 -38.24 13.79
N PHE A 15 5.70 -38.60 12.57
CA PHE A 15 6.68 -37.87 11.76
C PHE A 15 6.01 -37.32 10.51
N THR A 16 4.94 -36.54 10.67
CA THR A 16 4.61 -35.55 9.65
C THR A 16 5.72 -34.51 9.70
N ASN A 17 6.77 -34.74 8.89
CA ASN A 17 7.65 -33.64 8.52
C ASN A 17 6.76 -32.66 7.76
N GLU A 18 6.33 -31.59 8.42
CA GLU A 18 5.87 -30.41 7.70
C GLU A 18 7.04 -30.00 6.81
N THR A 19 6.87 -30.24 5.53
CA THR A 19 7.80 -29.75 4.52
C THR A 19 7.34 -28.32 4.28
N ASP A 20 7.90 -27.40 5.07
CA ASP A 20 7.75 -25.98 4.79
C ASP A 20 8.43 -25.70 3.46
N ALA A 21 7.64 -25.63 2.39
CA ALA A 21 8.12 -25.07 1.15
C ALA A 21 8.47 -23.61 1.44
N GLN A 22 9.77 -23.28 1.35
CA GLN A 22 10.20 -21.91 1.53
C GLN A 22 9.67 -21.07 0.36
N VAL A 23 8.63 -20.28 0.62
CA VAL A 23 8.11 -19.30 -0.33
C VAL A 23 8.98 -18.05 -0.22
N GLN A 24 9.63 -17.67 -1.31
CA GLN A 24 10.38 -16.42 -1.40
C GLN A 24 9.61 -15.45 -2.31
N VAL A 25 9.44 -14.23 -1.84
CA VAL A 25 8.96 -13.13 -2.68
C VAL A 25 10.15 -12.55 -3.43
N LEU A 26 10.07 -12.54 -4.75
CA LEU A 26 11.06 -11.92 -5.63
C LEU A 26 10.51 -10.59 -6.15
N GLY A 27 11.38 -9.58 -6.20
CA GLY A 27 11.05 -8.27 -6.70
C GLY A 27 12.29 -7.42 -6.90
N LYS A 28 12.14 -6.33 -7.65
CA LYS A 28 13.20 -5.33 -7.81
C LYS A 28 13.14 -4.37 -6.62
N ASN A 29 13.93 -4.68 -5.58
CA ASN A 29 13.72 -4.09 -4.26
C ASN A 29 13.79 -2.56 -4.21
N GLU A 30 14.51 -1.94 -5.15
CA GLU A 30 14.69 -0.48 -5.23
C GLU A 30 13.41 0.29 -5.57
N PHE A 31 12.38 -0.40 -6.04
CA PHE A 31 11.05 0.15 -6.33
C PHE A 31 9.99 -0.30 -5.33
N GLY A 32 10.39 -1.10 -4.34
CA GLY A 32 9.48 -1.62 -3.34
C GLY A 32 8.95 -0.56 -2.40
N ARG A 33 7.69 -0.73 -2.02
CA ARG A 33 6.93 0.18 -1.16
C ARG A 33 6.11 -0.59 -0.15
N ILE A 34 6.11 -0.06 1.05
CA ILE A 34 5.25 -0.44 2.17
C ILE A 34 4.72 0.84 2.81
N PHE A 35 3.51 0.81 3.34
CA PHE A 35 2.75 2.03 3.63
C PHE A 35 2.46 2.25 5.10
N GLU A 36 1.52 1.52 5.67
CA GLU A 36 1.32 1.62 7.12
C GLU A 36 2.42 0.81 7.80
N VAL A 37 2.97 1.32 8.91
CA VAL A 37 4.04 0.64 9.65
C VAL A 37 3.81 0.72 11.16
N THR A 38 4.19 -0.35 11.87
CA THR A 38 4.27 -0.38 13.32
C THR A 38 5.35 -1.37 13.78
N TYR A 39 6.19 -0.96 14.73
CA TYR A 39 7.00 -1.90 15.49
C TYR A 39 6.10 -2.80 16.35
N SER A 40 6.58 -4.03 16.56
CA SER A 40 6.05 -4.88 17.61
C SER A 40 6.41 -4.31 18.98
N THR A 41 5.47 -4.34 19.91
CA THR A 41 5.72 -4.03 21.33
C THR A 41 6.02 -5.29 22.16
N ALA A 42 5.91 -6.47 21.55
CA ALA A 42 6.13 -7.76 22.20
C ALA A 42 7.42 -8.47 21.74
N GLU A 43 7.94 -8.14 20.56
CA GLU A 43 9.09 -8.83 19.97
C GLU A 43 10.09 -7.86 19.38
N GLN A 44 11.34 -7.95 19.84
CA GLN A 44 12.42 -7.06 19.42
C GLN A 44 12.71 -7.20 17.91
N ASN A 45 13.04 -6.06 17.30
CA ASN A 45 13.36 -5.92 15.87
C ASN A 45 12.27 -6.36 14.89
N THR A 46 11.05 -6.58 15.40
CA THR A 46 9.89 -6.97 14.60
C THR A 46 9.12 -5.74 14.15
N ILE A 47 8.84 -5.64 12.86
CA ILE A 47 8.07 -4.56 12.25
C ILE A 47 6.98 -5.19 11.39
N TYR A 48 5.74 -4.71 11.54
CA TYR A 48 4.64 -5.02 10.65
C TYR A 48 4.39 -3.83 9.74
N ALA A 49 4.13 -4.11 8.46
CA ALA A 49 3.73 -3.09 7.50
C ALA A 49 2.68 -3.59 6.52
N THR A 50 2.10 -2.70 5.73
CA THR A 50 1.15 -3.07 4.67
C THR A 50 1.74 -2.87 3.28
N THR A 51 1.34 -3.72 2.33
CA THR A 51 1.53 -3.46 0.90
C THR A 51 0.42 -2.56 0.36
N ILE A 52 0.53 -2.16 -0.92
CA ILE A 52 -0.51 -1.35 -1.60
C ILE A 52 -1.86 -2.07 -1.74
N THR A 53 -1.87 -3.40 -1.61
CA THR A 53 -3.06 -4.23 -1.77
C THR A 53 -3.50 -4.79 -0.42
N ASN A 54 -3.28 -6.07 -0.19
CA ASN A 54 -3.98 -6.87 0.79
C ASN A 54 -3.02 -7.67 1.69
N HIS A 55 -1.73 -7.36 1.69
CA HIS A 55 -0.77 -8.06 2.55
C HIS A 55 -0.40 -7.23 3.77
N ILE A 56 -0.41 -7.89 4.93
CA ILE A 56 0.42 -7.52 6.07
C ILE A 56 1.74 -8.25 5.88
N VAL A 57 2.84 -7.51 5.90
CA VAL A 57 4.20 -8.03 5.79
C VAL A 57 4.92 -7.82 7.11
N VAL A 58 5.91 -8.66 7.39
CA VAL A 58 6.71 -8.59 8.60
C VAL A 58 8.19 -8.60 8.28
N SER A 59 8.95 -7.80 9.03
CA SER A 59 10.39 -7.92 9.14
C SER A 59 10.74 -8.32 10.56
N LYS A 60 11.73 -9.22 10.72
CA LYS A 60 12.27 -9.67 12.02
C LYS A 60 13.67 -9.14 12.30
N ASN A 61 14.13 -8.21 11.46
CA ASN A 61 15.48 -7.68 11.47
C ASN A 61 15.49 -6.21 11.05
N ASN A 62 14.64 -5.38 11.65
CA ASN A 62 14.62 -3.93 11.42
C ASN A 62 14.53 -3.51 9.94
N GLY A 63 13.78 -4.27 9.13
CA GLY A 63 13.53 -3.97 7.73
C GLY A 63 14.58 -4.47 6.75
N PHE A 64 15.64 -5.19 7.18
CA PHE A 64 16.63 -5.75 6.25
C PHE A 64 16.04 -6.81 5.31
N SER A 65 15.08 -7.60 5.79
CA SER A 65 14.31 -8.54 4.98
C SER A 65 12.85 -8.56 5.40
N TRP A 66 11.99 -8.92 4.45
CA TRP A 66 10.55 -8.95 4.64
C TRP A 66 9.93 -10.24 4.10
N GLU A 67 8.87 -10.69 4.75
CA GLU A 67 8.03 -11.79 4.31
C GLU A 67 6.54 -11.43 4.43
N VAL A 68 5.69 -12.14 3.70
CA VAL A 68 4.24 -12.00 3.86
C VAL A 68 3.83 -12.64 5.17
N PHE A 69 3.32 -11.83 6.09
CA PHE A 69 2.84 -12.29 7.40
C PHE A 69 1.42 -12.83 7.31
N TYR A 70 0.56 -12.09 6.60
CA TYR A 70 -0.83 -12.43 6.36
C TYR A 70 -1.34 -11.82 5.05
N SER A 71 -2.10 -12.60 4.28
CA SER A 71 -2.79 -12.14 3.08
C SER A 71 -4.27 -12.02 3.38
N VAL A 72 -4.77 -10.78 3.46
CA VAL A 72 -6.20 -10.51 3.59
C VAL A 72 -6.89 -11.06 2.34
N PRO A 73 -7.93 -11.91 2.48
CA PRO A 73 -8.67 -12.42 1.34
C PRO A 73 -9.15 -11.28 0.43
N THR A 74 -9.07 -11.45 -0.88
CA THR A 74 -9.49 -10.43 -1.87
C THR A 74 -10.96 -10.06 -1.73
N GLU A 75 -11.75 -10.92 -1.08
CA GLU A 75 -13.16 -10.70 -0.75
C GLU A 75 -13.37 -9.67 0.36
N ILE A 76 -12.34 -9.33 1.14
CA ILE A 76 -12.40 -8.30 2.20
C ILE A 76 -11.86 -6.97 1.68
N GLY A 77 -10.88 -6.98 0.76
CA GLY A 77 -10.39 -5.79 0.05
C GLY A 77 -8.95 -5.42 0.36
N ASN A 78 -8.58 -4.18 0.00
CA ASN A 78 -7.23 -3.65 0.25
C ASN A 78 -7.14 -3.08 1.67
N ILE A 79 -5.98 -3.20 2.30
CA ILE A 79 -5.73 -2.63 3.63
C ILE A 79 -5.48 -1.12 3.49
N THR A 80 -6.11 -0.31 4.33
CA THR A 80 -6.00 1.15 4.28
C THR A 80 -5.36 1.79 5.51
N LYS A 81 -5.32 1.07 6.66
CA LYS A 81 -4.67 1.51 7.90
C LYS A 81 -4.18 0.29 8.68
N LEU A 82 -3.13 0.43 9.48
CA LEU A 82 -2.63 -0.66 10.36
C LEU A 82 -2.15 -0.09 11.70
N ASN A 83 -2.58 -0.66 12.82
CA ASN A 83 -2.09 -0.32 14.15
C ASN A 83 -1.83 -1.59 14.98
N ILE A 84 -1.01 -1.48 16.02
CA ILE A 84 -0.77 -2.56 17.00
C ILE A 84 -1.40 -2.21 18.35
N SER A 85 -1.88 -3.24 19.06
CA SER A 85 -2.25 -3.16 20.47
C SER A 85 -1.07 -2.79 21.35
N LYS A 86 -1.34 -2.15 22.49
CA LYS A 86 -0.32 -1.73 23.47
C LYS A 86 0.46 -2.92 23.99
N ASN A 87 -0.20 -4.02 24.30
CA ASN A 87 0.44 -5.27 24.73
C ASN A 87 1.07 -6.09 23.59
N GLY A 88 0.85 -5.71 22.33
CA GLY A 88 1.43 -6.36 21.16
C GLY A 88 0.83 -7.72 20.81
N SER A 89 -0.35 -8.08 21.32
CA SER A 89 -0.97 -9.38 21.06
C SER A 89 -1.84 -9.42 19.80
N PHE A 90 -2.36 -8.27 19.36
CA PHE A 90 -3.15 -8.15 18.13
C PHE A 90 -2.80 -6.91 17.31
N LEU A 91 -3.01 -7.03 16.00
CA LEU A 91 -3.06 -5.91 15.06
C LEU A 91 -4.52 -5.49 14.86
N THR A 92 -4.71 -4.23 14.51
CA THR A 92 -5.99 -3.75 13.95
C THR A 92 -5.72 -3.14 12.59
N PHE A 93 -6.63 -3.31 11.65
CA PHE A 93 -6.50 -2.70 10.33
C PHE A 93 -7.87 -2.43 9.74
N SER A 94 -7.95 -1.45 8.85
CA SER A 94 -9.16 -1.23 8.04
C SER A 94 -8.95 -1.74 6.63
N THR A 95 -10.04 -2.14 5.99
CA THR A 95 -10.06 -2.58 4.59
C THR A 95 -10.99 -1.74 3.74
N LEU A 96 -10.81 -1.78 2.42
CA LEU A 96 -11.66 -1.12 1.43
C LEU A 96 -11.90 -2.05 0.25
N LYS A 97 -13.17 -2.35 -0.02
CA LYS A 97 -13.63 -3.12 -1.18
C LYS A 97 -14.83 -2.46 -1.83
N ASN A 98 -14.71 -2.15 -3.12
CA ASN A 98 -15.78 -1.54 -3.90
C ASN A 98 -16.38 -0.28 -3.23
N GLY A 99 -15.54 0.51 -2.55
CA GLY A 99 -15.96 1.70 -1.81
C GLY A 99 -16.52 1.45 -0.41
N ILE A 100 -16.66 0.19 0.02
CA ILE A 100 -17.12 -0.18 1.37
C ILE A 100 -15.92 -0.55 2.24
N GLY A 101 -15.86 -0.01 3.45
CA GLY A 101 -14.78 -0.30 4.39
C GLY A 101 -15.25 -0.95 5.68
N GLU A 102 -14.33 -1.70 6.29
CA GLU A 102 -14.51 -2.38 7.57
C GLU A 102 -13.27 -2.19 8.45
N VAL A 103 -13.40 -2.41 9.76
CA VAL A 103 -12.27 -2.50 10.70
C VAL A 103 -12.15 -3.94 11.20
N HIS A 104 -10.93 -4.46 11.33
CA HIS A 104 -10.65 -5.82 11.75
C HIS A 104 -9.71 -5.84 12.96
N ILE A 105 -9.92 -6.83 13.83
CA ILE A 105 -8.96 -7.24 14.87
C ILE A 105 -8.34 -8.54 14.42
N PHE A 106 -7.00 -8.58 14.42
CA PHE A 106 -6.22 -9.70 13.96
C PHE A 106 -5.28 -10.16 15.06
N ASP A 107 -5.50 -11.38 15.56
CA ASP A 107 -4.66 -11.99 16.57
C ASP A 107 -3.33 -12.44 15.96
N ILE A 108 -2.23 -11.93 16.50
CA ILE A 108 -0.87 -12.13 15.92
C ILE A 108 -0.42 -13.58 16.09
N ALA A 109 -0.74 -14.20 17.24
CA ALA A 109 -0.26 -15.53 17.58
C ALA A 109 -0.93 -16.62 16.72
N THR A 110 -2.24 -16.52 16.53
CA THR A 110 -3.03 -17.47 15.75
C THR A 110 -3.08 -17.12 14.27
N LYS A 111 -2.69 -15.89 13.89
CA LYS A 111 -2.80 -15.34 12.54
C LYS A 111 -4.22 -15.35 11.99
N THR A 112 -5.20 -15.01 12.83
CA THR A 112 -6.61 -15.00 12.46
C THR A 112 -7.27 -13.65 12.70
N ILE A 113 -8.23 -13.30 11.83
CA ILE A 113 -9.15 -12.21 12.11
C ILE A 113 -10.16 -12.71 13.15
N THR A 114 -10.13 -12.13 14.34
CA THR A 114 -11.01 -12.51 15.46
C THR A 114 -12.29 -11.70 15.52
N ARG A 115 -12.29 -10.50 14.92
CA ARG A 115 -13.47 -9.63 14.85
C ARG A 115 -13.43 -8.72 13.63
N THR A 116 -14.60 -8.48 13.05
CA THR A 116 -14.83 -7.50 11.98
C THR A 116 -15.95 -6.56 12.38
N PHE A 117 -15.73 -5.26 12.15
CA PHE A 117 -16.68 -4.17 12.40
C PHE A 117 -17.11 -3.60 11.06
N SER A 118 -18.32 -3.93 10.63
CA SER A 118 -18.94 -3.31 9.46
C SER A 118 -19.53 -1.95 9.84
N MET A 119 -19.39 -0.95 8.97
CA MET A 119 -19.87 0.40 9.25
C MET A 119 -21.41 0.44 9.39
N PRO A 120 -21.98 1.15 10.37
CA PRO A 120 -23.43 1.24 10.55
C PRO A 120 -24.16 1.76 9.31
N ASN A 121 -23.48 2.61 8.55
CA ASN A 121 -23.97 3.25 7.34
C ASN A 121 -23.39 2.64 6.05
N TYR A 122 -23.06 1.33 6.04
CA TYR A 122 -22.51 0.64 4.87
C TYR A 122 -23.35 0.84 3.58
N SER A 123 -24.67 0.98 3.71
CA SER A 123 -25.58 1.21 2.57
C SER A 123 -25.36 2.54 1.85
N GLU A 124 -24.66 3.49 2.49
CA GLU A 124 -24.30 4.79 1.91
C GLU A 124 -23.02 4.73 1.04
N GLY A 125 -22.37 3.56 0.90
CA GLY A 125 -21.06 3.49 0.25
C GLY A 125 -19.92 3.87 1.19
N ALA A 126 -20.05 3.49 2.45
CA ALA A 126 -19.23 3.97 3.55
C ALA A 126 -17.90 3.25 3.72
N TYR A 127 -16.82 4.02 3.87
CA TYR A 127 -15.47 3.53 4.16
C TYR A 127 -14.84 4.18 5.39
N VAL A 128 -13.85 3.50 5.96
CA VAL A 128 -13.15 3.94 7.18
C VAL A 128 -12.12 5.01 6.84
N SER A 129 -12.26 6.20 7.42
CA SER A 129 -11.32 7.33 7.24
C SER A 129 -10.39 7.52 8.43
N ALA A 130 -10.85 7.21 9.65
CA ALA A 130 -10.07 7.19 10.87
C ALA A 130 -10.74 6.25 11.89
N TYR A 131 -9.97 5.62 12.76
CA TYR A 131 -10.50 4.85 13.87
C TYR A 131 -9.51 4.77 15.04
N ASN A 132 -10.02 4.53 16.24
CA ASN A 132 -9.22 4.37 17.44
C ASN A 132 -9.91 3.43 18.44
N PHE A 133 -9.16 2.51 19.03
CA PHE A 133 -9.61 1.66 20.13
C PHE A 133 -9.20 2.27 21.48
N PHE A 134 -10.00 2.06 22.52
CA PHE A 134 -9.64 2.47 23.87
C PHE A 134 -8.60 1.51 24.48
N GLY A 135 -7.31 1.82 24.27
CA GLY A 135 -6.21 0.95 24.71
C GLY A 135 -6.29 -0.43 24.05
N ASP A 136 -6.21 -1.49 24.85
CA ASP A 136 -6.33 -2.89 24.37
C ASP A 136 -7.77 -3.43 24.44
N ASP A 137 -8.76 -2.59 24.79
CA ASP A 137 -10.16 -2.97 24.87
C ASP A 137 -10.74 -3.14 23.45
N GLN A 138 -11.05 -4.38 23.09
CA GLN A 138 -11.57 -4.76 21.78
C GLN A 138 -13.05 -4.42 21.57
N ASP A 139 -13.75 -3.98 22.61
CA ASP A 139 -15.18 -3.65 22.52
C ASP A 139 -15.43 -2.14 22.39
N ASN A 140 -14.47 -1.29 22.77
CA ASN A 140 -14.59 0.16 22.74
C ASN A 140 -13.84 0.76 21.54
N LEU A 141 -14.59 1.16 20.51
CA LEU A 141 -14.10 1.68 19.23
C LEU A 141 -14.81 2.98 18.86
N ILE A 142 -14.03 3.99 18.45
CA ILE A 142 -14.51 5.18 17.75
C ILE A 142 -14.05 5.12 16.30
N VAL A 143 -14.96 5.41 15.35
CA VAL A 143 -14.68 5.34 13.92
C VAL A 143 -15.31 6.50 13.17
N SER A 144 -14.54 7.16 12.32
CA SER A 144 -15.04 8.09 11.31
C SER A 144 -15.22 7.35 9.99
N SER A 145 -16.45 7.34 9.51
CA SER A 145 -16.83 6.78 8.22
C SER A 145 -17.14 7.87 7.20
N GLN A 146 -16.50 7.83 6.04
CA GLN A 146 -16.76 8.72 4.91
C GLN A 146 -17.53 7.99 3.80
N PHE A 147 -18.36 8.72 3.05
CA PHE A 147 -19.18 8.17 1.99
C PHE A 147 -19.51 9.22 0.91
N PRO A 148 -19.77 8.81 -0.34
CA PRO A 148 -20.15 9.73 -1.40
C PRO A 148 -21.54 10.34 -1.15
N LEU A 149 -21.66 11.66 -1.34
CA LEU A 149 -22.94 12.38 -1.28
C LEU A 149 -23.02 13.41 -2.41
N GLY A 150 -23.75 13.07 -3.48
CA GLY A 150 -23.77 13.87 -4.71
C GLY A 150 -22.39 13.88 -5.36
N PHE A 151 -21.84 15.08 -5.60
CA PHE A 151 -20.48 15.28 -6.11
C PHE A 151 -19.43 15.48 -5.00
N GLY A 152 -19.85 15.43 -3.73
CA GLY A 152 -18.98 15.62 -2.58
C GLY A 152 -18.87 14.37 -1.71
N THR A 153 -18.26 14.56 -0.55
CA THR A 153 -18.11 13.55 0.49
C THR A 153 -18.86 14.03 1.72
N ALA A 154 -19.47 13.11 2.45
CA ALA A 154 -19.96 13.32 3.80
C ALA A 154 -19.28 12.32 4.73
N ASN A 155 -19.22 12.63 6.02
CA ASN A 155 -18.78 11.70 7.05
C ASN A 155 -19.76 11.64 8.23
N ARG A 156 -19.78 10.47 8.88
CA ARG A 156 -20.37 10.22 10.20
C ARG A 156 -19.29 9.70 11.13
N VAL A 157 -19.38 10.01 12.42
CA VAL A 157 -18.54 9.39 13.45
C VAL A 157 -19.43 8.56 14.37
N PHE A 158 -19.01 7.32 14.62
CA PHE A 158 -19.70 6.39 15.49
C PHE A 158 -18.81 5.91 16.62
N THR A 159 -19.44 5.54 17.73
CA THR A 159 -18.81 4.80 18.83
C THR A 159 -19.57 3.51 19.11
N THR A 160 -18.85 2.46 19.50
CA THR A 160 -19.40 1.23 20.08
C THR A 160 -18.66 0.90 21.37
N ASN A 161 -19.32 0.21 22.29
CA ASN A 161 -18.77 -0.26 23.57
C ASN A 161 -19.07 -1.74 23.85
N ASP A 162 -19.64 -2.44 22.86
CA ASP A 162 -19.99 -3.86 22.89
C ASP A 162 -19.38 -4.61 21.69
N GLY A 163 -18.34 -3.99 21.11
CA GLY A 163 -17.56 -4.54 20.02
C GLY A 163 -18.35 -4.72 18.74
N GLY A 164 -19.14 -3.70 18.40
CA GLY A 164 -19.80 -3.53 17.12
C GLY A 164 -21.21 -4.08 17.03
N GLN A 165 -21.79 -4.55 18.14
CA GLN A 165 -23.18 -5.04 18.15
C GLN A 165 -24.17 -3.87 18.11
N ASN A 166 -23.87 -2.81 18.85
CA ASN A 166 -24.61 -1.56 18.82
C ASN A 166 -23.67 -0.39 18.57
N TRP A 167 -24.17 0.60 17.85
CA TRP A 167 -23.43 1.81 17.48
C TRP A 167 -24.22 3.05 17.84
N LYS A 168 -23.51 4.05 18.35
CA LYS A 168 -24.01 5.39 18.61
C LYS A 168 -23.35 6.35 17.63
N GLU A 169 -24.16 7.04 16.82
CA GLU A 169 -23.70 8.17 16.03
C GLU A 169 -23.46 9.37 16.95
N ILE A 170 -22.28 9.99 16.85
CA ILE A 170 -21.87 11.13 17.69
C ILE A 170 -21.55 12.37 16.85
N TYR A 171 -21.47 12.25 15.53
CA TYR A 171 -21.24 13.36 14.62
C TYR A 171 -21.74 13.04 13.22
N TYR A 172 -22.35 14.02 12.56
CA TYR A 172 -22.71 13.96 11.15
C TYR A 172 -22.33 15.27 10.46
N SER A 173 -21.45 15.19 9.46
CA SER A 173 -20.93 16.35 8.73
C SER A 173 -22.01 17.27 8.15
N MET A 174 -23.14 16.72 7.69
CA MET A 174 -24.20 17.53 7.07
C MET A 174 -24.92 18.45 8.06
N ASP A 175 -24.93 18.09 9.34
CA ASP A 175 -25.43 18.93 10.43
C ASP A 175 -24.36 19.91 10.94
N ASN A 176 -23.12 19.80 10.44
CA ASN A 176 -21.94 20.52 10.89
C ASN A 176 -21.22 21.20 9.71
N ASN A 177 -21.95 21.96 8.89
CA ASN A 177 -21.40 22.73 7.76
C ASN A 177 -20.57 21.91 6.75
N LYS A 178 -20.85 20.61 6.63
CA LYS A 178 -20.11 19.65 5.78
C LYS A 178 -18.64 19.49 6.17
N ILE A 179 -18.30 19.82 7.41
CA ILE A 179 -16.95 19.64 7.95
C ILE A 179 -16.62 18.15 7.98
N ILE A 180 -15.54 17.77 7.30
CA ILE A 180 -15.06 16.38 7.24
C ILE A 180 -14.10 16.11 8.39
N THR A 181 -14.33 15.01 9.10
CA THR A 181 -13.43 14.52 10.16
C THR A 181 -12.20 13.84 9.57
N SER A 182 -11.02 14.28 10.01
CA SER A 182 -9.72 13.73 9.61
C SER A 182 -9.21 12.68 10.60
N TYR A 183 -9.48 12.88 11.90
CA TYR A 183 -8.96 12.02 12.97
C TYR A 183 -9.94 11.94 14.14
N VAL A 184 -10.00 10.78 14.79
CA VAL A 184 -10.84 10.52 15.97
C VAL A 184 -10.06 9.75 17.02
N ALA A 185 -10.28 10.04 18.30
CA ALA A 185 -9.68 9.29 19.39
C ALA A 185 -10.50 9.35 20.68
N PHE A 186 -10.35 8.31 21.50
CA PHE A 186 -10.63 8.39 22.92
C PHE A 186 -9.48 9.10 23.65
N ASN A 187 -9.76 9.73 24.79
CA ASN A 187 -8.71 10.03 25.75
C ASN A 187 -8.10 8.69 26.23
N PRO A 188 -6.76 8.53 26.23
CA PRO A 188 -6.12 7.30 26.69
C PRO A 188 -6.45 6.87 28.14
N ALA A 189 -6.89 7.80 29.00
CA ALA A 189 -7.26 7.53 30.39
C ALA A 189 -8.78 7.55 30.66
N ASP A 190 -9.60 8.07 29.74
CA ASP A 190 -11.05 8.17 29.94
C ASP A 190 -11.81 8.00 28.62
N LYS A 191 -12.48 6.85 28.47
CA LYS A 191 -13.27 6.53 27.28
C LYS A 191 -14.52 7.39 27.08
N ASN A 192 -14.96 8.15 28.09
CA ASN A 192 -16.06 9.11 27.91
C ASN A 192 -15.56 10.42 27.30
N LYS A 193 -14.25 10.70 27.37
CA LYS A 193 -13.68 11.87 26.75
C LYS A 193 -13.23 11.53 25.33
N VAL A 194 -13.87 12.13 24.32
CA VAL A 194 -13.61 11.85 22.89
C VAL A 194 -13.24 13.10 22.13
N TYR A 195 -12.37 12.93 21.13
CA TYR A 195 -11.81 13.99 20.30
C TYR A 195 -12.17 13.74 18.85
N ILE A 196 -12.65 14.79 18.18
CA ILE A 196 -12.91 14.82 16.75
C ILE A 196 -12.10 15.96 16.16
N ALA A 197 -10.98 15.63 15.51
CA ALA A 197 -10.22 16.60 14.72
C ALA A 197 -10.78 16.65 13.31
N ASN A 198 -11.18 17.85 12.95
CA ASN A 198 -11.88 18.14 11.72
C ASN A 198 -10.99 18.91 10.76
N GLY A 199 -11.11 18.55 9.49
CA GLY A 199 -10.48 19.23 8.38
C GLY A 199 -11.40 20.28 7.76
N ASN A 200 -11.44 20.28 6.42
CA ASN A 200 -12.21 21.24 5.63
C ASN A 200 -13.72 20.96 5.66
N GLY A 201 -14.51 22.03 5.66
CA GLY A 201 -15.96 21.98 5.45
C GLY A 201 -16.40 22.68 4.18
N SER A 202 -17.59 23.29 4.22
CA SER A 202 -18.05 24.20 3.16
C SER A 202 -17.04 25.35 2.94
N GLN A 203 -17.08 26.02 1.79
CA GLN A 203 -16.08 27.05 1.45
C GLN A 203 -15.88 28.07 2.58
N GLY A 204 -14.62 28.22 3.03
CA GLY A 204 -14.23 29.12 4.10
C GLY A 204 -14.55 28.63 5.52
N VAL A 205 -15.02 27.38 5.69
CA VAL A 205 -15.31 26.76 6.99
C VAL A 205 -14.24 25.72 7.32
N TYR A 206 -13.56 25.92 8.45
CA TYR A 206 -12.53 25.00 8.97
C TYR A 206 -12.98 24.44 10.31
N GLY A 207 -12.95 23.11 10.43
CA GLY A 207 -13.65 22.42 11.51
C GLY A 207 -12.97 22.41 12.86
N GLY A 208 -11.64 22.53 12.90
CA GLY A 208 -10.89 22.59 14.14
C GLY A 208 -11.02 21.32 15.00
N LEU A 209 -10.93 21.47 16.32
CA LEU A 209 -11.03 20.37 17.27
C LEU A 209 -12.31 20.49 18.10
N MET A 210 -13.11 19.41 18.10
CA MET A 210 -14.25 19.24 18.98
C MET A 210 -13.93 18.18 20.05
N ILE A 211 -14.29 18.47 21.30
CA ILE A 211 -14.10 17.57 22.44
C ILE A 211 -15.44 17.37 23.15
N SER A 212 -15.72 16.12 23.49
CA SER A 212 -16.82 15.74 24.36
C SER A 212 -16.25 15.11 25.62
N ASP A 213 -16.83 15.43 26.78
CA ASP A 213 -16.51 14.82 28.08
C ASP A 213 -17.61 13.83 28.56
N ASP A 214 -18.61 13.54 27.71
CA ASP A 214 -19.81 12.78 28.06
C ASP A 214 -20.14 11.64 27.09
N GLY A 215 -19.10 11.07 26.46
CA GLY A 215 -19.22 9.93 25.53
C GLY A 215 -19.81 10.33 24.18
N GLY A 216 -19.58 11.56 23.74
CA GLY A 216 -20.10 12.12 22.49
C GLY A 216 -21.59 12.44 22.52
N ASN A 217 -22.17 12.77 23.68
CA ASN A 217 -23.55 13.29 23.73
C ASN A 217 -23.57 14.80 23.42
N THR A 218 -22.59 15.53 23.95
CA THR A 218 -22.40 16.95 23.69
C THR A 218 -20.94 17.25 23.37
N PHE A 219 -20.70 18.24 22.53
CA PHE A 219 -19.36 18.65 22.10
C PHE A 219 -19.15 20.14 22.33
N ALA A 220 -17.93 20.49 22.72
CA ALA A 220 -17.42 21.85 22.70
C ALA A 220 -16.30 21.96 21.67
N THR A 221 -16.34 23.00 20.83
CA THR A 221 -15.20 23.36 19.99
C THR A 221 -14.12 23.98 20.88
N LYS A 222 -12.92 23.42 20.81
CA LYS A 222 -11.78 23.81 21.66
C LYS A 222 -10.62 24.41 20.88
N LEU A 223 -10.59 24.16 19.57
CA LEU A 223 -9.70 24.84 18.64
C LEU A 223 -10.53 25.20 17.41
N GLU A 224 -10.66 26.49 17.09
CA GLU A 224 -11.46 26.98 15.97
C GLU A 224 -10.57 27.33 14.76
N GLY A 225 -11.15 27.32 13.56
CA GLY A 225 -10.51 27.92 12.38
C GLY A 225 -9.27 27.21 11.85
N SER A 226 -8.97 26.01 12.33
CA SER A 226 -7.83 25.19 11.88
C SER A 226 -8.31 23.97 11.11
N VAL A 227 -7.67 23.67 9.99
CA VAL A 227 -7.79 22.34 9.36
C VAL A 227 -6.85 21.43 10.12
N LEU A 228 -7.35 20.37 10.74
CA LEU A 228 -6.52 19.40 11.46
C LEU A 228 -6.41 18.09 10.70
N ALA A 229 -5.22 17.48 10.74
CA ALA A 229 -4.95 16.17 10.15
C ALA A 229 -4.76 15.07 11.19
N THR A 230 -4.12 15.38 12.32
CA THR A 230 -3.72 14.37 13.30
C THR A 230 -3.68 14.92 14.73
N LEU A 231 -3.77 14.02 15.72
CA LEU A 231 -3.43 14.29 17.11
C LEU A 231 -2.53 13.20 17.67
N GLU A 232 -1.71 13.55 18.65
CA GLU A 232 -0.94 12.61 19.43
C GLU A 232 -1.00 12.99 20.92
N PHE A 233 -1.32 12.00 21.74
CA PHE A 233 -1.35 12.13 23.20
C PHE A 233 0.01 11.73 23.77
N ASN A 234 0.48 12.46 24.77
CA ASN A 234 1.64 12.02 25.54
C ASN A 234 1.29 10.69 26.25
N PRO A 235 2.02 9.60 26.01
CA PRO A 235 1.74 8.29 26.59
C PRO A 235 1.86 8.24 28.12
N ASN A 236 2.61 9.17 28.72
CA ASN A 236 2.80 9.29 30.17
C ASN A 236 1.88 10.34 30.82
N ASN A 237 1.27 11.23 30.02
CA ASN A 237 0.35 12.27 30.50
C ASN A 237 -0.75 12.56 29.46
N PRO A 238 -1.91 11.90 29.52
CA PRO A 238 -2.99 12.08 28.53
C PRO A 238 -3.61 13.49 28.47
N ASN A 239 -3.24 14.40 29.36
CA ASN A 239 -3.62 15.82 29.27
C ASN A 239 -2.70 16.62 28.35
N GLU A 240 -1.51 16.10 28.05
CA GLU A 240 -0.61 16.70 27.08
C GLU A 240 -0.88 16.15 25.68
N ILE A 241 -1.21 17.04 24.76
CA ILE A 241 -1.69 16.69 23.41
C ILE A 241 -1.04 17.61 22.40
N TYR A 242 -0.57 17.05 21.28
CA TYR A 242 -0.24 17.80 20.09
C TYR A 242 -1.30 17.58 19.00
N ALA A 243 -1.61 18.62 18.24
CA ALA A 243 -2.48 18.53 17.06
C ALA A 243 -1.80 19.21 15.87
N GLY A 244 -1.71 18.48 14.76
CA GLY A 244 -1.08 18.94 13.52
C GLY A 244 -2.11 19.49 12.53
N THR A 245 -1.78 20.63 11.90
CA THR A 245 -2.58 21.16 10.79
C THR A 245 -2.55 20.26 9.57
N GLY A 246 -3.66 20.23 8.83
CA GLY A 246 -3.76 19.51 7.57
C GLY A 246 -3.84 20.41 6.34
N ILE A 247 -3.97 19.79 5.17
CA ILE A 247 -4.03 20.46 3.86
C ILE A 247 -5.14 21.52 3.81
N SER A 248 -4.73 22.78 3.71
CA SER A 248 -5.64 23.94 3.60
C SER A 248 -5.48 24.72 2.29
N PHE A 249 -4.53 24.36 1.44
CA PHE A 249 -4.16 25.10 0.22
C PHE A 249 -3.91 26.60 0.49
N GLY A 250 -3.21 26.89 1.58
CA GLY A 250 -2.88 28.26 2.02
C GLY A 250 -4.00 28.98 2.75
N ALA A 251 -5.13 28.33 3.02
CA ALA A 251 -6.28 28.96 3.66
C ALA A 251 -6.15 29.06 5.19
N SER A 252 -5.31 28.22 5.81
CA SER A 252 -4.85 28.37 7.19
C SER A 252 -3.32 28.19 7.27
N PRO A 253 -2.62 28.99 8.08
CA PRO A 253 -1.19 28.78 8.31
C PRO A 253 -0.92 27.41 8.93
N GLU A 254 0.22 26.83 8.59
CA GLU A 254 0.69 25.59 9.18
C GLU A 254 1.11 25.78 10.64
N LYS A 255 0.63 24.90 11.51
CA LYS A 255 0.79 25.01 12.96
C LYS A 255 0.85 23.63 13.61
N LEU A 256 1.73 23.54 14.61
CA LEU A 256 1.69 22.49 15.61
C LEU A 256 1.06 23.07 16.88
N HIS A 257 -0.20 22.69 17.15
CA HIS A 257 -0.94 23.09 18.34
C HIS A 257 -0.57 22.19 19.51
N HIS A 258 -0.48 22.75 20.71
CA HIS A 258 -0.18 22.02 21.95
C HIS A 258 -1.15 22.39 23.06
N SER A 259 -1.54 21.38 23.83
CA SER A 259 -2.34 21.53 25.04
C SER A 259 -1.70 20.75 26.17
N THR A 260 -1.77 21.28 27.39
CA THR A 260 -1.30 20.60 28.62
C THR A 260 -2.43 20.27 29.59
N ASP A 261 -3.68 20.58 29.23
CA ASP A 261 -4.87 20.48 30.09
C ASP A 261 -5.98 19.61 29.47
N GLY A 262 -5.60 18.67 28.63
CA GLY A 262 -6.50 17.73 27.97
C GLY A 262 -7.35 18.39 26.89
N GLY A 263 -6.78 19.38 26.20
CA GLY A 263 -7.42 20.09 25.10
C GLY A 263 -8.39 21.19 25.52
N ALA A 264 -8.37 21.63 26.79
CA ALA A 264 -9.22 22.73 27.23
C ALA A 264 -8.71 24.09 26.75
N THR A 265 -7.38 24.26 26.71
CA THR A 265 -6.68 25.41 26.13
C THR A 265 -5.53 24.95 25.23
N TRP A 266 -5.17 25.80 24.28
CA TRP A 266 -4.18 25.51 23.24
C TRP A 266 -3.21 26.67 23.03
N GLU A 267 -1.95 26.34 22.75
CA GLU A 267 -0.92 27.26 22.28
C GLU A 267 -0.29 26.74 20.98
N ASP A 268 0.20 27.66 20.15
CA ASP A 268 0.95 27.30 18.94
C ASP A 268 2.44 27.15 19.29
N LYS A 269 3.08 26.07 18.86
CA LYS A 269 4.55 25.96 18.95
C LYS A 269 5.22 26.86 17.92
N ASN A 270 6.26 27.56 18.36
CA ASN A 270 7.03 28.46 17.51
C ASN A 270 8.00 27.67 16.63
N ILE A 271 7.48 27.13 15.54
CA ILE A 271 8.23 26.42 14.50
C ILE A 271 8.26 27.30 13.25
N THR A 272 9.43 27.41 12.64
CA THR A 272 9.56 27.99 11.29
C THR A 272 9.48 26.82 10.31
N TRP A 273 8.37 26.75 9.59
CA TRP A 273 8.16 25.83 8.48
C TRP A 273 8.81 26.40 7.23
N GLY A 274 9.37 25.54 6.39
CA GLY A 274 9.88 25.93 5.09
C GLY A 274 8.75 26.27 4.13
N SER A 275 9.14 26.58 2.89
CA SER A 275 8.22 27.08 1.86
C SER A 275 8.28 26.27 0.57
N ASN A 276 8.89 25.09 0.61
CA ASN A 276 9.08 24.22 -0.55
C ASN A 276 7.84 23.35 -0.78
N GLY A 277 7.28 22.79 0.30
CA GLY A 277 5.98 22.12 0.33
C GLY A 277 4.82 23.03 -0.07
N ILE A 278 3.79 22.45 -0.69
CA ILE A 278 2.58 23.15 -1.14
C ILE A 278 1.32 22.70 -0.39
N LEU A 279 1.36 21.52 0.21
CA LEU A 279 0.27 20.90 0.93
C LEU A 279 0.27 21.33 2.39
N ASN A 280 1.46 21.58 2.98
CA ASN A 280 1.66 22.04 4.36
C ASN A 280 0.86 21.18 5.35
N ASN A 281 1.23 19.91 5.42
CA ASN A 281 0.39 18.86 6.00
C ASN A 281 1.17 18.07 7.04
N ILE A 282 0.79 18.22 8.30
CA ILE A 282 1.35 17.43 9.39
C ILE A 282 0.61 16.09 9.44
N ILE A 283 1.24 15.05 8.93
CA ILE A 283 0.61 13.74 8.71
C ILE A 283 0.65 12.87 9.97
N ASP A 284 1.78 12.86 10.68
CA ASP A 284 1.96 12.02 11.86
C ASP A 284 2.78 12.74 12.93
N ILE A 285 2.43 12.48 14.19
CA ILE A 285 3.14 12.98 15.37
C ILE A 285 3.36 11.79 16.28
N LYS A 286 4.58 11.59 16.78
CA LYS A 286 4.90 10.45 17.64
C LYS A 286 5.83 10.85 18.78
N TYR A 287 5.48 10.42 19.99
CA TYR A 287 6.41 10.37 21.11
C TYR A 287 7.30 9.13 21.00
N ASN A 288 8.58 9.27 21.32
CA ASN A 288 9.45 8.12 21.48
C ASN A 288 9.09 7.37 22.79
N PRO A 289 8.73 6.08 22.73
CA PRO A 289 8.30 5.32 23.91
C PRO A 289 9.43 5.08 24.92
N LEU A 290 10.70 5.22 24.52
CA LEU A 290 11.88 5.09 25.39
C LEU A 290 12.40 6.44 25.91
N ASP A 291 11.97 7.55 25.30
CA ASP A 291 12.32 8.90 25.71
C ASP A 291 11.18 9.86 25.34
N ASN A 292 10.28 10.12 26.29
CA ASN A 292 9.11 10.94 26.05
C ASN A 292 9.43 12.44 25.81
N ASN A 293 10.68 12.87 25.96
CA ASN A 293 11.10 14.21 25.56
C ASN A 293 11.39 14.29 24.06
N HIS A 294 11.62 13.14 23.41
CA HIS A 294 11.81 13.05 21.98
C HIS A 294 10.46 12.90 21.27
N ILE A 295 10.11 13.91 20.48
CA ILE A 295 8.89 13.97 19.67
C ILE A 295 9.31 14.16 18.22
N ILE A 296 8.74 13.38 17.31
CA ILE A 296 8.89 13.57 15.87
C ILE A 296 7.54 13.97 15.26
N VAL A 297 7.61 14.90 14.32
CA VAL A 297 6.50 15.38 13.50
C VAL A 297 6.89 15.15 12.05
N LEU A 298 6.06 14.39 11.34
CA LEU A 298 6.18 14.13 9.92
C LEU A 298 5.31 15.13 9.16
N GLU A 299 5.94 15.95 8.33
CA GLU A 299 5.32 16.95 7.47
C GLU A 299 5.47 16.50 5.98
N GLU A 300 4.82 17.16 5.02
CA GLU A 300 4.99 16.92 3.60
C GLU A 300 6.45 16.78 3.16
N ASP A 301 7.33 17.75 3.44
CA ASP A 301 8.71 17.71 2.99
C ASP A 301 9.72 18.00 4.10
N GLU A 302 9.25 18.01 5.35
CA GLU A 302 10.07 18.30 6.51
C GLU A 302 9.88 17.25 7.62
N ILE A 303 10.96 17.01 8.37
CA ILE A 303 10.86 16.34 9.66
C ILE A 303 11.18 17.35 10.74
N VAL A 304 10.25 17.54 11.67
CA VAL A 304 10.44 18.40 12.83
C VAL A 304 10.58 17.55 14.08
N THR A 305 11.62 17.80 14.87
CA THR A 305 11.90 17.06 16.10
C THR A 305 12.06 17.98 17.29
N SER A 306 11.58 17.52 18.45
CA SER A 306 11.94 18.08 19.75
C SER A 306 12.69 17.02 20.52
N LYS A 307 13.73 17.40 21.27
CA LYS A 307 14.48 16.48 22.18
C LYS A 307 14.36 16.89 23.65
N ASP A 308 13.50 17.86 23.97
CA ASP A 308 13.34 18.46 25.30
C ASP A 308 11.87 18.61 25.72
N GLY A 309 10.99 17.73 25.22
CA GLY A 309 9.57 17.71 25.58
C GLY A 309 8.75 18.84 24.95
N GLY A 310 9.22 19.38 23.81
CA GLY A 310 8.52 20.38 23.00
C GLY A 310 8.84 21.82 23.39
N ALA A 311 9.90 22.04 24.19
CA ALA A 311 10.37 23.37 24.53
C ALA A 311 11.14 24.01 23.37
N THR A 312 11.93 23.22 22.63
CA THR A 312 12.59 23.64 21.39
C THR A 312 12.39 22.63 20.27
N TRP A 313 12.41 23.13 19.03
CA TRP A 313 12.15 22.34 17.84
C TRP A 313 13.26 22.54 16.81
N GLN A 314 13.64 21.46 16.14
CA GLN A 314 14.61 21.43 15.05
C GLN A 314 13.90 20.92 13.79
N ASN A 315 14.03 21.67 12.71
CA ASN A 315 13.48 21.35 11.40
C ASN A 315 14.60 20.86 10.48
N VAL A 316 14.33 19.79 9.73
CA VAL A 316 15.13 19.36 8.58
C VAL A 316 14.23 19.31 7.36
N GLU A 317 14.50 20.20 6.38
CA GLU A 317 13.85 20.20 5.08
C GLU A 317 14.48 19.18 4.14
N TYR A 318 13.65 18.53 3.32
CA TYR A 318 14.08 17.56 2.30
C TYR A 318 13.66 18.01 0.90
N PRO A 319 14.48 17.74 -0.13
CA PRO A 319 14.15 18.13 -1.50
C PRO A 319 12.96 17.33 -2.06
N TYR A 320 11.92 18.05 -2.49
CA TYR A 320 10.69 17.46 -3.04
C TYR A 320 10.90 16.64 -4.33
N ASP A 321 11.97 16.89 -5.09
CA ASP A 321 12.26 16.25 -6.37
C ASP A 321 13.18 15.02 -6.25
N ASN A 322 13.61 14.69 -5.03
CA ASN A 322 14.47 13.55 -4.76
C ASN A 322 13.66 12.36 -4.22
N LEU A 323 13.36 11.40 -5.09
CA LEU A 323 12.63 10.18 -4.75
C LEU A 323 13.38 9.27 -3.77
N ASP A 324 14.67 9.55 -3.56
CA ASP A 324 15.53 8.84 -2.65
C ASP A 324 15.57 9.44 -1.24
N SER A 325 15.01 10.63 -1.03
CA SER A 325 14.89 11.26 0.29
C SER A 325 13.49 11.12 0.87
N TYR A 326 13.31 11.70 2.06
CA TYR A 326 12.00 11.88 2.66
C TYR A 326 11.12 12.77 1.79
N TYR A 327 9.89 12.29 1.53
CA TYR A 327 8.81 13.08 0.95
C TYR A 327 7.48 12.43 1.33
N TYR A 328 6.63 13.22 1.97
CA TYR A 328 5.30 12.92 2.45
C TYR A 328 5.30 11.70 3.36
N GLY A 329 5.85 11.88 4.57
CA GLY A 329 5.93 10.82 5.57
C GLY A 329 4.54 10.33 5.99
N ILE A 330 4.24 9.07 5.73
CA ILE A 330 2.93 8.46 5.99
C ILE A 330 2.80 8.10 7.46
N LYS A 331 3.84 7.47 8.04
CA LYS A 331 3.79 6.99 9.42
C LYS A 331 5.18 6.78 10.01
N ALA A 332 5.36 7.21 11.26
CA ALA A 332 6.53 6.96 12.07
C ALA A 332 6.26 5.86 13.11
N SER A 333 7.25 4.99 13.34
CA SER A 333 7.20 4.01 14.42
C SER A 333 8.59 3.83 15.05
N PHE A 334 8.72 4.24 16.30
CA PHE A 334 9.94 4.04 17.09
C PHE A 334 10.11 2.58 17.50
N ASN A 335 11.35 2.10 17.53
CA ASN A 335 11.65 0.80 18.12
C ASN A 335 11.48 0.86 19.65
N PRO A 336 10.52 0.14 20.25
CA PRO A 336 10.28 0.20 21.68
C PRO A 336 11.34 -0.54 22.51
N PHE A 337 12.31 -1.20 21.87
CA PHE A 337 13.37 -1.95 22.54
C PHE A 337 14.76 -1.33 22.38
N LYS A 338 14.93 -0.35 21.48
CA LYS A 338 16.23 0.26 21.21
C LYS A 338 16.11 1.74 20.87
N ALA A 339 16.67 2.58 21.75
CA ALA A 339 16.71 4.02 21.54
C ALA A 339 17.48 4.38 20.26
N GLY A 340 17.07 5.47 19.61
CA GLY A 340 17.64 5.92 18.34
C GLY A 340 16.99 5.29 17.11
N GLU A 341 16.41 4.08 17.23
CA GLU A 341 15.84 3.39 16.08
C GLU A 341 14.40 3.80 15.78
N LEU A 342 14.15 4.15 14.53
CA LEU A 342 12.86 4.64 14.04
C LEU A 342 12.67 4.19 12.59
N PHE A 343 11.48 3.68 12.28
CA PHE A 343 11.06 3.38 10.92
C PHE A 343 10.03 4.43 10.45
N ILE A 344 10.20 4.94 9.23
CA ILE A 344 9.29 5.89 8.61
C ILE A 344 8.88 5.34 7.25
N THR A 345 7.58 5.28 6.98
CA THR A 345 7.07 5.07 5.62
C THR A 345 6.75 6.41 4.98
N ALA A 346 6.88 6.48 3.66
CA ALA A 346 6.72 7.70 2.87
C ALA A 346 6.11 7.37 1.50
N ASN A 347 5.74 8.38 0.71
CA ASN A 347 5.09 8.16 -0.60
C ASN A 347 5.93 7.33 -1.58
N TYR A 348 7.25 7.45 -1.50
CA TYR A 348 8.18 6.77 -2.43
C TYR A 348 8.87 5.58 -1.81
N LYS A 349 9.75 5.78 -0.83
CA LYS A 349 10.57 4.69 -0.25
C LYS A 349 10.49 4.71 1.26
N PRO A 350 10.42 3.53 1.92
CA PRO A 350 10.52 3.46 3.37
C PRO A 350 11.94 3.83 3.84
N LEU A 351 12.02 4.40 5.03
CA LEU A 351 13.22 4.98 5.61
C LEU A 351 13.43 4.43 7.02
N PHE A 352 14.69 4.32 7.41
CA PHE A 352 15.09 3.89 8.73
C PHE A 352 16.17 4.80 9.30
N SER A 353 16.07 5.09 10.58
CA SER A 353 17.04 5.88 11.34
C SER A 353 17.56 5.06 12.51
N VAL A 354 18.82 5.29 12.88
CA VAL A 354 19.48 4.75 14.09
C VAL A 354 19.88 5.86 15.07
N ASP A 355 19.54 7.11 14.77
CA ASP A 355 19.96 8.32 15.48
C ASP A 355 18.79 9.29 15.71
N ASN A 356 17.61 8.73 16.00
CA ASN A 356 16.42 9.48 16.39
C ASN A 356 15.93 10.43 15.26
N GLY A 357 15.96 9.96 14.02
CA GLY A 357 15.49 10.72 12.85
C GLY A 357 16.46 11.77 12.33
N THR A 358 17.68 11.86 12.88
CA THR A 358 18.67 12.85 12.42
C THR A 358 19.20 12.49 11.03
N THR A 359 19.46 11.21 10.79
CA THR A 359 19.79 10.66 9.48
C THR A 359 18.81 9.56 9.09
N LEU A 360 18.52 9.49 7.80
CA LEU A 360 17.60 8.52 7.20
C LEU A 360 18.35 7.67 6.18
N THR A 361 18.09 6.38 6.22
CA THR A 361 18.60 5.40 5.27
C THR A 361 17.43 4.70 4.59
N GLN A 362 17.53 4.45 3.30
CA GLN A 362 16.46 3.75 2.59
C GLN A 362 16.38 2.29 3.00
N ILE A 363 15.15 1.82 3.11
CA ILE A 363 14.85 0.41 3.24
C ILE A 363 14.38 -0.14 1.90
N GLN A 364 14.93 -1.30 1.58
CA GLN A 364 14.69 -2.03 0.34
C GLN A 364 13.69 -3.14 0.63
N THR A 365 12.69 -3.32 -0.23
CA THR A 365 11.63 -4.32 -0.02
C THR A 365 11.19 -4.90 -1.36
N PRO A 366 10.82 -6.19 -1.47
CA PRO A 366 10.44 -6.78 -2.75
C PRO A 366 9.02 -6.41 -3.19
N PHE A 367 8.24 -5.71 -2.36
CA PHE A 367 6.80 -5.50 -2.59
C PHE A 367 6.52 -4.23 -3.39
N PHE A 368 5.98 -4.35 -4.60
CA PHE A 368 5.48 -3.23 -5.40
C PHE A 368 4.31 -3.68 -6.28
N SER A 369 3.56 -2.72 -6.82
CA SER A 369 2.51 -3.03 -7.80
C SER A 369 3.14 -3.35 -9.16
N SER A 370 2.97 -4.58 -9.63
CA SER A 370 3.36 -4.94 -11.01
C SER A 370 2.42 -4.22 -11.98
N THR A 371 3.00 -3.45 -12.90
CA THR A 371 2.26 -2.73 -13.96
C THR A 371 1.93 -3.61 -15.17
N GLY A 372 2.33 -4.89 -15.13
CA GLY A 372 2.23 -5.80 -16.26
C GLY A 372 2.39 -7.27 -15.86
N ARG A 373 2.84 -8.08 -16.83
CA ARG A 373 2.89 -9.54 -16.70
C ARG A 373 4.15 -10.01 -15.97
N VAL A 374 4.03 -11.22 -15.40
CA VAL A 374 5.15 -12.06 -15.00
C VAL A 374 5.14 -13.29 -15.91
N THR A 375 6.25 -13.57 -16.57
CA THR A 375 6.37 -14.64 -17.57
C THR A 375 7.69 -15.38 -17.42
N LEU A 376 7.71 -16.65 -17.78
CA LEU A 376 8.86 -17.53 -17.65
C LEU A 376 9.21 -18.12 -19.02
N PHE A 377 10.47 -18.02 -19.41
CA PHE A 377 11.07 -18.90 -20.40
C PHE A 377 11.67 -20.10 -19.67
N GLU A 378 11.37 -21.32 -20.13
CA GLU A 378 11.90 -22.54 -19.55
C GLU A 378 12.27 -23.57 -20.63
N LYS A 379 13.50 -24.04 -20.55
CA LYS A 379 14.07 -25.17 -21.29
C LYS A 379 14.97 -25.96 -20.33
N ASP A 380 15.27 -27.23 -20.64
CA ASP A 380 15.89 -28.19 -19.71
C ASP A 380 17.00 -27.62 -18.80
N ASN A 381 17.91 -26.81 -19.34
CA ASN A 381 19.02 -26.18 -18.60
C ASN A 381 19.04 -24.64 -18.65
N SER A 382 17.93 -24.00 -19.06
CA SER A 382 17.85 -22.54 -19.16
C SER A 382 16.48 -22.04 -18.72
N LYS A 383 16.47 -21.18 -17.70
CA LYS A 383 15.26 -20.60 -17.16
C LYS A 383 15.46 -19.10 -16.95
N HIS A 384 14.57 -18.30 -17.54
CA HIS A 384 14.65 -16.85 -17.48
C HIS A 384 13.29 -16.29 -17.08
N LEU A 385 13.27 -15.50 -16.01
CA LEU A 385 12.07 -14.85 -15.50
C LEU A 385 12.02 -13.42 -16.03
N PHE A 386 10.83 -12.99 -16.46
CA PHE A 386 10.56 -11.62 -16.85
C PHE A 386 9.39 -11.10 -16.03
N TYR A 387 9.57 -9.98 -15.36
CA TYR A 387 8.53 -9.39 -14.52
C TYR A 387 8.50 -7.87 -14.66
N SER A 388 7.29 -7.31 -14.71
CA SER A 388 7.09 -5.88 -14.96
C SER A 388 7.35 -5.06 -13.69
N VAL A 389 7.99 -3.90 -13.83
CA VAL A 389 8.31 -2.97 -12.74
C VAL A 389 8.15 -1.54 -13.26
N GLN A 390 7.30 -0.72 -12.63
CA GLN A 390 7.05 0.69 -12.99
C GLN A 390 7.05 0.96 -14.50
N ASN A 391 6.17 0.29 -15.24
CA ASN A 391 5.98 0.45 -16.68
C ASN A 391 7.16 -0.03 -17.58
N GLY A 392 8.22 -0.56 -16.98
CA GLY A 392 9.29 -1.32 -17.62
C GLY A 392 9.27 -2.79 -17.18
N PHE A 393 10.41 -3.46 -17.27
CA PHE A 393 10.55 -4.85 -16.83
C PHE A 393 11.97 -5.20 -16.38
N VAL A 394 12.08 -6.32 -15.68
CA VAL A 394 13.32 -6.95 -15.31
C VAL A 394 13.38 -8.34 -15.94
N HIS A 395 14.50 -8.62 -16.61
CA HIS A 395 14.92 -9.97 -16.98
C HIS A 395 15.84 -10.51 -15.87
N ARG A 396 15.55 -11.72 -15.39
CA ARG A 396 16.38 -12.44 -14.42
C ARG A 396 16.76 -13.81 -14.96
N ASN A 397 18.04 -14.10 -15.01
CA ASN A 397 18.54 -15.44 -15.28
C ASN A 397 18.46 -16.26 -14.00
N LEU A 398 17.67 -17.34 -13.98
CA LEU A 398 17.46 -18.13 -12.77
C LEU A 398 18.62 -19.10 -12.48
N ALA A 399 19.56 -19.28 -13.41
CA ALA A 399 20.74 -20.10 -13.18
C ALA A 399 21.76 -19.43 -12.24
N ASP A 400 21.92 -18.11 -12.35
CA ASP A 400 22.92 -17.34 -11.59
C ASP A 400 22.33 -16.15 -10.82
N ASN A 401 21.02 -15.90 -10.93
CA ASN A 401 20.31 -14.77 -10.34
C ASN A 401 20.74 -13.38 -10.86
N SER A 402 21.45 -13.30 -11.98
CA SER A 402 21.76 -12.02 -12.63
C SER A 402 20.48 -11.35 -13.15
N GLU A 403 20.43 -10.02 -13.04
CA GLU A 403 19.28 -9.21 -13.47
C GLU A 403 19.71 -8.11 -14.44
N SER A 404 18.88 -7.85 -15.45
CA SER A 404 18.93 -6.68 -16.31
C SER A 404 17.58 -5.97 -16.30
N ALA A 405 17.58 -4.66 -16.11
CA ALA A 405 16.39 -3.84 -15.98
C ALA A 405 16.28 -2.88 -17.18
N PHE A 406 15.08 -2.73 -17.72
CA PHE A 406 14.84 -1.95 -18.94
C PHE A 406 13.57 -1.11 -18.81
N ASP A 407 13.66 0.14 -19.30
CA ASP A 407 12.54 1.09 -19.43
C ASP A 407 11.72 1.34 -18.14
N ILE A 408 12.31 1.11 -16.97
CA ILE A 408 11.64 1.32 -15.69
C ILE A 408 11.47 2.83 -15.45
N GLN A 409 10.24 3.25 -15.23
CA GLN A 409 9.90 4.64 -14.93
C GLN A 409 10.13 4.98 -13.46
N ALA A 410 10.38 6.26 -13.19
CA ALA A 410 10.55 6.77 -11.84
C ALA A 410 9.23 6.71 -11.02
N LEU A 411 9.33 6.57 -9.69
CA LEU A 411 8.17 6.39 -8.80
C LEU A 411 7.19 7.58 -8.76
N ASN A 412 7.63 8.76 -9.21
CA ASN A 412 6.78 9.95 -9.33
C ASN A 412 6.07 10.06 -10.69
N ILE A 413 6.31 9.13 -11.62
CA ILE A 413 5.62 9.09 -12.90
C ILE A 413 4.38 8.21 -12.75
N PHE A 414 3.23 8.79 -13.07
CA PHE A 414 1.96 8.09 -13.13
C PHE A 414 1.51 7.91 -14.58
N THR A 415 0.98 6.73 -14.90
CA THR A 415 0.49 6.41 -16.25
C THR A 415 -0.92 5.85 -16.20
N ASN A 416 -1.80 6.38 -17.05
CA ASN A 416 -3.16 5.85 -17.25
C ASN A 416 -3.21 4.61 -18.14
N ASN A 417 -2.11 4.29 -18.83
CA ASN A 417 -2.03 3.15 -19.73
C ASN A 417 -1.55 1.91 -18.97
N ASN A 418 -2.02 0.74 -19.40
CA ASN A 418 -1.44 -0.53 -18.95
C ASN A 418 0.05 -0.58 -19.32
N GLY A 419 0.84 -1.22 -18.47
CA GLY A 419 2.24 -1.43 -18.77
C GLY A 419 2.46 -2.29 -20.01
N PRO A 420 3.59 -2.14 -20.71
CA PRO A 420 3.91 -2.98 -21.84
C PRO A 420 3.85 -4.46 -21.44
N ALA A 421 3.31 -5.29 -22.32
CA ALA A 421 3.36 -6.73 -22.14
C ALA A 421 4.70 -7.24 -22.65
N TYR A 422 5.42 -8.02 -21.84
CA TYR A 422 6.63 -8.73 -22.25
C TYR A 422 6.35 -10.23 -22.23
N ILE A 423 6.58 -10.91 -23.35
CA ILE A 423 6.30 -12.33 -23.53
C ILE A 423 7.54 -12.99 -24.16
N PRO A 424 8.23 -13.91 -23.46
CA PRO A 424 9.36 -14.63 -24.04
C PRO A 424 8.91 -15.59 -25.12
N ASP A 425 9.74 -15.78 -26.13
CA ASP A 425 9.55 -16.79 -27.17
C ASP A 425 9.84 -18.17 -26.59
N SER A 426 8.88 -19.09 -26.67
CA SER A 426 9.04 -20.44 -26.11
C SER A 426 10.03 -21.33 -26.88
N LYS A 427 10.42 -20.97 -28.10
CA LYS A 427 11.32 -21.74 -28.98
C LYS A 427 12.75 -21.21 -28.94
N LYS A 428 12.92 -19.88 -28.89
CA LYS A 428 14.22 -19.21 -28.99
C LYS A 428 14.57 -18.48 -27.70
N GLU A 429 15.56 -19.04 -26.97
CA GLU A 429 16.16 -18.36 -25.82
C GLU A 429 16.70 -16.98 -26.23
N GLY A 430 16.53 -15.99 -25.33
CA GLY A 430 16.91 -14.61 -25.59
C GLY A 430 15.86 -13.81 -26.36
N ARG A 431 14.89 -14.46 -27.02
CA ARG A 431 13.85 -13.73 -27.74
C ARG A 431 12.68 -13.34 -26.83
N VAL A 432 12.30 -12.07 -26.90
CA VAL A 432 11.18 -11.50 -26.13
C VAL A 432 10.35 -10.62 -27.05
N TYR A 433 9.04 -10.72 -26.95
CA TYR A 433 8.09 -9.84 -27.61
C TYR A 433 7.59 -8.78 -26.63
N SER A 434 7.53 -7.52 -27.06
CA SER A 434 6.93 -6.43 -26.31
C SER A 434 5.70 -5.90 -27.03
N TYR A 435 4.63 -5.57 -26.29
CA TYR A 435 3.50 -4.82 -26.83
C TYR A 435 3.25 -3.58 -26.01
N LYS A 436 3.34 -2.41 -26.65
CA LYS A 436 3.20 -1.11 -25.98
C LYS A 436 2.19 -0.24 -26.72
N GLY A 437 1.20 0.26 -25.98
CA GLY A 437 0.24 1.24 -26.47
C GLY A 437 0.80 2.66 -26.39
N GLY A 438 0.47 3.48 -27.38
CA GLY A 438 0.82 4.89 -27.48
C GLY A 438 -0.30 5.72 -28.11
N PHE A 439 -0.09 7.03 -28.20
CA PHE A 439 -1.10 7.96 -28.74
C PHE A 439 -1.46 7.67 -30.21
N LEU A 440 -0.50 7.17 -31.01
CA LEU A 440 -0.66 6.91 -32.44
C LEU A 440 -0.99 5.44 -32.76
N GLY A 441 -1.40 4.67 -31.75
CA GLY A 441 -1.60 3.22 -31.87
C GLY A 441 -0.64 2.44 -30.98
N SER A 442 -0.64 1.13 -31.17
CA SER A 442 0.09 0.14 -30.40
C SER A 442 1.07 -0.61 -31.29
N THR A 443 2.23 -0.95 -30.74
CA THR A 443 3.30 -1.63 -31.48
C THR A 443 3.64 -2.95 -30.80
N LEU A 444 3.62 -4.04 -31.58
CA LEU A 444 4.27 -5.29 -31.26
C LEU A 444 5.70 -5.25 -31.81
N ALA A 445 6.68 -5.49 -30.94
CA ALA A 445 8.10 -5.50 -31.28
C ALA A 445 8.78 -6.77 -30.76
N VAL A 446 9.93 -7.11 -31.34
CA VAL A 446 10.73 -8.28 -30.96
C VAL A 446 12.15 -7.85 -30.59
N SER A 447 12.67 -8.49 -29.55
CA SER A 447 14.06 -8.45 -29.12
C SER A 447 14.65 -9.84 -29.24
N ASP A 448 15.93 -9.97 -29.59
CA ASP A 448 16.68 -11.23 -29.61
C ASP A 448 17.76 -11.30 -28.52
N ASN A 449 17.79 -10.34 -27.60
CA ASN A 449 18.82 -10.19 -26.56
C ASN A 449 18.21 -9.88 -25.17
N PHE A 450 17.20 -10.65 -24.79
CA PHE A 450 16.48 -10.57 -23.52
C PHE A 450 15.78 -9.22 -23.29
N GLY A 451 15.48 -8.48 -24.37
CA GLY A 451 14.78 -7.21 -24.33
C GLY A 451 15.69 -5.98 -24.21
N ALA A 452 16.99 -6.09 -24.49
CA ALA A 452 17.90 -4.95 -24.47
C ALA A 452 17.69 -4.00 -25.66
N ASP A 453 17.25 -4.51 -26.81
CA ASP A 453 16.74 -3.72 -27.92
C ASP A 453 15.48 -4.34 -28.52
N PHE A 454 14.57 -3.50 -29.03
CA PHE A 454 13.32 -3.94 -29.66
C PHE A 454 13.21 -3.37 -31.07
N SER A 455 12.85 -4.24 -32.01
CA SER A 455 12.52 -3.89 -33.39
C SER A 455 11.02 -4.07 -33.64
N PRO A 456 10.30 -3.05 -34.13
CA PRO A 456 8.88 -3.18 -34.47
C PRO A 456 8.65 -4.29 -35.50
N ILE A 457 7.62 -5.11 -35.28
CA ILE A 457 7.19 -6.15 -36.23
C ILE A 457 5.72 -6.02 -36.64
N PHE A 458 4.91 -5.27 -35.89
CA PHE A 458 3.52 -5.01 -36.25
C PHE A 458 3.00 -3.76 -35.52
N GLU A 459 2.21 -2.95 -36.23
CA GLU A 459 1.55 -1.76 -35.69
C GLU A 459 0.05 -1.90 -35.89
N THR A 460 -0.73 -1.55 -34.87
CA THR A 460 -2.19 -1.68 -34.88
C THR A 460 -2.84 -0.64 -33.97
N PHE A 461 -4.14 -0.44 -34.07
CA PHE A 461 -4.92 0.42 -33.17
C PHE A 461 -5.63 -0.37 -32.06
N THR A 462 -5.34 -1.67 -31.91
CA THR A 462 -5.95 -2.46 -30.85
C THR A 462 -5.36 -2.15 -29.48
N ASN A 463 -6.18 -2.37 -28.45
CA ASN A 463 -5.89 -1.92 -27.09
C ASN A 463 -5.20 -2.97 -26.21
N GLY A 464 -5.04 -4.21 -26.66
CA GLY A 464 -4.41 -5.23 -25.81
C GLY A 464 -3.93 -6.45 -26.56
N LEU A 465 -2.64 -6.75 -26.42
CA LEU A 465 -2.10 -8.06 -26.75
C LEU A 465 -2.56 -9.08 -25.70
N THR A 466 -3.20 -10.17 -26.12
CA THR A 466 -3.58 -11.26 -25.22
C THR A 466 -2.52 -12.35 -25.20
N ASN A 467 -1.99 -12.77 -26.35
CA ASN A 467 -0.97 -13.82 -26.43
C ASN A 467 -0.09 -13.68 -27.68
N VAL A 468 1.15 -14.20 -27.61
CA VAL A 468 2.05 -14.38 -28.76
C VAL A 468 2.70 -15.74 -28.61
N ILE A 469 2.65 -16.56 -29.67
CA ILE A 469 3.37 -17.83 -29.73
C ILE A 469 4.16 -17.96 -31.03
N PRO A 470 5.37 -18.54 -30.99
CA PRO A 470 6.15 -18.80 -32.18
C PRO A 470 5.50 -19.89 -33.04
N ASP A 471 5.63 -19.75 -34.36
CA ASP A 471 5.28 -20.80 -35.29
C ASP A 471 6.27 -21.99 -35.13
N PRO A 472 5.77 -23.22 -35.00
CA PRO A 472 6.63 -24.39 -34.79
C PRO A 472 7.50 -24.70 -36.01
N GLN A 473 7.01 -24.40 -37.22
CA GLN A 473 7.62 -24.80 -38.50
C GLN A 473 8.41 -23.67 -39.15
N VAL A 474 7.99 -22.42 -38.97
CA VAL A 474 8.60 -21.25 -39.62
C VAL A 474 9.36 -20.39 -38.62
N ASN A 475 10.65 -20.18 -38.85
CA ASN A 475 11.44 -19.25 -38.03
C ASN A 475 10.94 -17.82 -38.25
N ASN A 476 11.05 -16.97 -37.21
CA ASN A 476 10.62 -15.56 -37.26
C ASN A 476 9.18 -15.38 -37.77
N GLN A 477 8.30 -16.29 -37.38
CA GLN A 477 6.87 -16.17 -37.57
C GLN A 477 6.18 -16.43 -36.23
N VAL A 478 5.15 -15.64 -35.94
CA VAL A 478 4.34 -15.78 -34.73
C VAL A 478 2.86 -15.74 -35.06
N TYR A 479 2.07 -16.34 -34.18
CA TYR A 479 0.65 -16.10 -34.06
C TYR A 479 0.44 -15.18 -32.86
N ALA A 480 -0.14 -14.01 -33.11
CA ALA A 480 -0.45 -13.02 -32.08
C ALA A 480 -1.95 -12.82 -32.00
N THR A 481 -2.49 -12.80 -30.79
CA THR A 481 -3.90 -12.48 -30.55
C THR A 481 -4.05 -11.17 -29.83
N PHE A 482 -5.03 -10.39 -30.26
CA PHE A 482 -5.36 -9.10 -29.68
C PHE A 482 -6.81 -9.08 -29.22
N ASN A 483 -7.07 -8.25 -28.22
CA ASN A 483 -8.41 -7.89 -27.77
C ASN A 483 -8.65 -6.42 -28.09
N ASN A 484 -9.70 -6.17 -28.87
CA ASN A 484 -10.16 -4.84 -29.24
C ASN A 484 -11.60 -4.62 -28.75
N TRP A 485 -11.76 -4.20 -27.49
CA TRP A 485 -13.08 -4.02 -26.86
C TRP A 485 -13.96 -5.27 -26.95
N ASP A 486 -13.43 -6.38 -26.46
CA ASP A 486 -14.03 -7.73 -26.44
C ASP A 486 -14.18 -8.40 -27.81
N GLN A 487 -13.63 -7.77 -28.86
CA GLN A 487 -13.47 -8.35 -30.18
C GLN A 487 -12.09 -9.00 -30.30
N GLY A 488 -12.06 -10.31 -30.59
CA GLY A 488 -10.81 -11.03 -30.83
C GLY A 488 -10.23 -10.73 -32.21
N GLU A 489 -8.90 -10.63 -32.28
CA GLU A 489 -8.13 -10.60 -33.53
C GLU A 489 -7.02 -11.64 -33.43
N LEU A 490 -6.71 -12.31 -34.54
CA LEU A 490 -5.62 -13.27 -34.66
C LEU A 490 -4.84 -12.97 -35.94
N ASP A 491 -3.57 -12.64 -35.77
CA ASP A 491 -2.67 -12.37 -36.88
C ASP A 491 -1.50 -13.33 -36.89
N LYS A 492 -1.18 -13.81 -38.09
CA LYS A 492 0.07 -14.50 -38.38
C LYS A 492 1.06 -13.49 -38.95
N ILE A 493 2.16 -13.26 -38.24
CA ILE A 493 3.13 -12.22 -38.54
C ILE A 493 4.46 -12.89 -38.87
N ASN A 494 4.93 -12.75 -40.11
CA ASN A 494 6.21 -13.28 -40.59
C ASN A 494 7.21 -12.14 -40.82
N PHE A 495 8.28 -12.16 -40.05
CA PHE A 495 9.33 -11.13 -40.03
C PHE A 495 10.71 -11.72 -40.37
N ASN A 496 10.75 -12.74 -41.25
CA ASN A 496 12.03 -13.26 -41.77
C ASN A 496 12.82 -12.21 -42.56
N ASN A 497 12.11 -11.31 -43.25
CA ASN A 497 12.68 -10.13 -43.88
C ASN A 497 12.19 -8.88 -43.12
N PRO A 498 13.02 -8.25 -42.27
CA PRO A 498 12.61 -7.08 -41.50
C PRO A 498 12.19 -5.87 -42.34
N SER A 499 12.60 -5.81 -43.61
CA SER A 499 12.19 -4.76 -44.55
C SER A 499 10.88 -5.08 -45.28
N ASP A 500 10.35 -6.29 -45.14
CA ASP A 500 9.14 -6.77 -45.82
C ASP A 500 8.42 -7.77 -44.92
N ILE A 501 7.80 -7.24 -43.86
CA ILE A 501 7.06 -8.04 -42.88
C ILE A 501 5.69 -8.37 -43.46
N ILE A 502 5.35 -9.67 -43.49
CA ILE A 502 4.08 -10.16 -44.02
C ILE A 502 3.14 -10.45 -42.85
N VAL A 503 2.01 -9.74 -42.80
CA VAL A 503 0.95 -9.95 -41.83
C VAL A 503 -0.26 -10.57 -42.53
N THR A 504 -0.77 -11.68 -41.98
CA THR A 504 -1.98 -12.34 -42.47
C THR A 504 -2.98 -12.44 -41.33
N ASN A 505 -4.10 -11.73 -41.45
CA ASN A 505 -5.22 -11.89 -40.54
C ASN A 505 -5.88 -13.26 -40.73
N ILE A 506 -6.11 -13.97 -39.63
CA ILE A 506 -6.77 -15.27 -39.61
C ILE A 506 -8.17 -15.07 -39.03
N PRO A 507 -9.24 -15.27 -39.83
CA PRO A 507 -10.61 -15.12 -39.34
C PRO A 507 -10.90 -16.05 -38.17
N LEU A 508 -11.39 -15.49 -37.08
CA LEU A 508 -11.84 -16.27 -35.93
C LEU A 508 -13.24 -16.86 -36.18
N PRO A 509 -13.54 -18.07 -35.66
CA PRO A 509 -14.86 -18.68 -35.78
C PRO A 509 -15.98 -17.85 -35.14
N THR A 510 -15.64 -17.07 -34.11
CA THR A 510 -16.53 -16.12 -33.44
C THR A 510 -15.79 -14.82 -33.22
N GLN A 511 -16.55 -13.75 -33.00
CA GLN A 511 -15.99 -12.42 -32.74
C GLN A 511 -15.54 -12.20 -31.28
N GLY A 512 -15.61 -13.22 -30.42
CA GLY A 512 -15.23 -13.08 -29.02
C GLY A 512 -13.72 -12.89 -28.84
N ALA A 513 -13.32 -12.29 -27.71
CA ALA A 513 -11.93 -12.18 -27.31
C ALA A 513 -11.26 -13.56 -27.24
N VAL A 514 -10.03 -13.65 -27.77
CA VAL A 514 -9.16 -14.82 -27.61
C VAL A 514 -8.15 -14.52 -26.51
N TYR A 515 -8.16 -15.33 -25.47
CA TYR A 515 -7.33 -15.16 -24.29
C TYR A 515 -6.03 -15.96 -24.38
N LYS A 516 -6.06 -17.09 -25.09
CA LYS A 516 -4.90 -17.96 -25.20
C LYS A 516 -4.87 -18.71 -26.52
N ILE A 517 -3.65 -18.98 -26.97
CA ILE A 517 -3.37 -19.93 -28.05
C ILE A 517 -2.54 -21.06 -27.44
N LEU A 518 -2.93 -22.30 -27.71
CA LEU A 518 -2.24 -23.51 -27.25
C LEU A 518 -1.82 -24.34 -28.46
N HIS A 519 -0.51 -24.56 -28.62
CA HIS A 519 0.02 -25.56 -29.53
C HIS A 519 0.16 -26.90 -28.78
N PRO A 520 -0.64 -27.93 -29.12
CA PRO A 520 -0.67 -29.19 -28.37
C PRO A 520 0.60 -30.04 -28.53
N ASN A 521 1.37 -29.86 -29.61
CA ASN A 521 2.53 -30.70 -29.93
C ASN A 521 3.79 -29.90 -30.34
N ASN A 522 3.71 -28.58 -30.50
CA ASN A 522 4.79 -27.72 -31.03
C ASN A 522 5.40 -28.23 -32.36
N ILE A 523 4.63 -28.96 -33.17
CA ILE A 523 5.09 -29.60 -34.42
C ILE A 523 4.16 -29.29 -35.59
N SER A 524 2.83 -29.21 -35.38
CA SER A 524 1.86 -28.83 -36.41
C SER A 524 1.47 -27.36 -36.33
N ASP A 525 0.97 -26.81 -37.43
CA ASP A 525 0.34 -25.50 -37.54
C ASP A 525 -1.07 -25.45 -36.89
N GLU A 526 -1.52 -26.57 -36.33
CA GLU A 526 -2.76 -26.66 -35.56
C GLU A 526 -2.58 -26.09 -34.16
N PHE A 527 -3.52 -25.25 -33.74
CA PHE A 527 -3.59 -24.70 -32.40
C PHE A 527 -5.03 -24.62 -31.91
N PHE A 528 -5.19 -24.62 -30.60
CA PHE A 528 -6.44 -24.30 -29.95
C PHE A 528 -6.45 -22.82 -29.57
N ILE A 529 -7.61 -22.19 -29.73
CA ILE A 529 -7.90 -20.86 -29.19
C ILE A 529 -8.84 -21.01 -27.99
N LEU A 530 -8.57 -20.29 -26.91
CA LEU A 530 -9.42 -20.23 -25.71
C LEU A 530 -10.02 -18.84 -25.55
#